data_AF-A0A2V9VPU5-F1
#
_entry.id   AF-A0A2V9VPU5-F1
#
_cell.length_a   1.000
_cell.length_b   1.000
_cell.length_c   1.000
_cell.angle_alpha   90.00
_cell.angle_beta   90.00
_cell.angle_gamma   90.00
#
_symmetry.space_group_name_H-M   'P 1'
#
loop_
_entity.id
_entity.type
_entity.pdbx_description
1 polymer ?
#
loop_
_entity_poly.entity_id
_entity_poly.type
_entity_poly.pdbx_seq_one_letter_code
_entity_poly.pdbx_strand_id
1 'polypeptide(L)'
;MKSLQTFLGMMVLLCLAVPLLAQKRDDPLTQEEVDQLRDSAVEPEPRMKLYVEFARARLVKLEQMRSDPKVTDRPHQTHNMLEEFLTIYNELNDNLDNFEGRKADLRKALKHVVEGDTEFQAKLRAIKSDPRSAKEEAKQYEFVLSNAIETVDSGADDHRKLLAEQDEIWKHRKKGKS
;
A
#
# COMPACT_ATOMS: atom_id res chain seq x y z
N MET A 1 -33.63 -48.47 14.75
CA MET A 1 -32.48 -47.78 15.39
C MET A 1 -31.24 -47.64 14.51
N LYS A 2 -31.00 -48.48 13.49
CA LYS A 2 -29.88 -48.31 12.54
C LYS A 2 -30.14 -47.29 11.41
N SER A 3 -31.40 -46.97 11.13
CA SER A 3 -31.79 -46.00 10.09
C SER A 3 -31.74 -44.54 10.56
N LEU A 4 -31.74 -44.27 11.87
CA LEU A 4 -31.72 -42.89 12.39
C LEU A 4 -30.29 -42.32 12.46
N GLN A 5 -29.28 -43.18 12.58
CA GLN A 5 -27.86 -42.80 12.59
C GLN A 5 -27.34 -42.43 11.19
N THR A 6 -27.88 -43.02 10.13
CA THR A 6 -27.47 -42.74 8.75
C THR A 6 -28.01 -41.40 8.24
N PHE A 7 -29.19 -40.97 8.69
CA PHE A 7 -29.72 -39.64 8.33
C PHE A 7 -28.95 -38.50 9.03
N LEU A 8 -28.49 -38.72 10.27
CA LEU A 8 -27.74 -37.70 11.00
C LEU A 8 -26.32 -37.51 10.41
N GLY A 9 -25.66 -38.58 9.97
CA GLY A 9 -24.35 -38.52 9.32
C GLY A 9 -24.35 -37.81 7.96
N MET A 10 -25.44 -37.96 7.19
CA MET A 10 -25.58 -37.33 5.87
C MET A 10 -25.89 -35.82 5.96
N MET A 11 -26.53 -35.38 7.05
CA MET A 11 -26.84 -33.97 7.28
C MET A 11 -25.64 -33.17 7.81
N VAL A 12 -24.70 -33.80 8.51
CA VAL A 12 -23.45 -33.16 8.97
C VAL A 12 -22.45 -32.98 7.83
N LEU A 13 -22.43 -33.87 6.83
CA LEU A 13 -21.53 -33.75 5.68
C LEU A 13 -21.93 -32.64 4.69
N LEU A 14 -23.21 -32.22 4.69
CA LEU A 14 -23.72 -31.18 3.79
C LEU A 14 -23.41 -29.75 4.29
N CYS A 15 -23.10 -29.57 5.58
CA CYS A 15 -22.76 -28.27 6.17
C CYS A 15 -21.31 -27.83 5.91
N LEU A 16 -20.45 -28.68 5.34
CA LEU A 16 -19.05 -28.37 5.02
C LEU A 16 -18.83 -27.85 3.59
N ALA A 17 -19.90 -27.74 2.80
CA ALA A 17 -19.87 -27.21 1.44
C ALA A 17 -20.35 -25.74 1.36
N VAL A 18 -20.21 -24.97 2.45
CA VAL A 18 -20.32 -23.51 2.34
C VAL A 18 -19.07 -23.09 1.56
N PRO A 19 -19.19 -22.49 0.36
CA PRO A 19 -18.03 -21.86 -0.23
C PRO A 19 -17.57 -20.83 0.79
N LEU A 20 -16.35 -20.99 1.29
CA LEU A 20 -15.63 -19.88 1.88
C LEU A 20 -15.61 -18.84 0.76
N LEU A 21 -16.54 -17.89 0.83
CA LEU A 21 -16.39 -16.59 0.21
C LEU A 21 -15.22 -15.98 0.98
N ALA A 22 -14.01 -16.46 0.69
CA ALA A 22 -12.79 -15.75 0.99
C ALA A 22 -13.05 -14.36 0.45
N GLN A 23 -13.15 -13.41 1.36
CA GLN A 23 -13.36 -12.01 1.05
C GLN A 23 -12.30 -11.68 0.03
N LYS A 24 -12.71 -11.61 -1.24
CA LYS A 24 -11.81 -11.40 -2.36
C LYS A 24 -11.35 -9.96 -2.19
N ARG A 25 -10.28 -9.77 -1.41
CA ARG A 25 -9.56 -8.49 -1.41
C ARG A 25 -9.06 -8.40 -2.84
N ASP A 26 -9.67 -7.48 -3.58
CA ASP A 26 -9.18 -7.18 -4.92
C ASP A 26 -7.73 -6.74 -4.75
N ASP A 27 -6.85 -7.33 -5.57
CA ASP A 27 -5.45 -6.94 -5.63
C ASP A 27 -5.40 -5.43 -5.89
N PRO A 28 -4.71 -4.63 -5.06
CA PRO A 28 -4.67 -3.18 -5.25
C PRO A 28 -3.98 -2.80 -6.56
N LEU A 29 -3.20 -3.70 -7.16
CA LEU A 29 -2.56 -3.51 -8.45
C LEU A 29 -3.44 -4.04 -9.60
N THR A 30 -3.53 -3.24 -10.66
CA THR A 30 -4.12 -3.65 -11.94
C THR A 30 -3.19 -4.61 -12.68
N GLN A 31 -3.72 -5.34 -13.66
CA GLN A 31 -2.91 -6.27 -14.45
C GLN A 31 -1.78 -5.55 -15.19
N GLU A 32 -2.06 -4.35 -15.69
CA GLU A 32 -1.07 -3.50 -16.37
C GLU A 32 0.05 -3.08 -15.42
N GLU A 33 -0.27 -2.72 -14.18
CA GLU A 33 0.72 -2.35 -13.17
C GLU A 33 1.57 -3.54 -12.71
N VAL A 34 0.95 -4.73 -12.61
CA VAL A 34 1.67 -5.99 -12.35
C VAL A 34 2.67 -6.26 -13.49
N ASP A 35 2.26 -6.06 -14.74
CA ASP A 35 3.14 -6.27 -15.89
C ASP A 35 4.30 -5.26 -15.90
N GLN A 36 4.05 -3.98 -15.60
CA GLN A 36 5.10 -2.96 -15.45
C GLN A 36 6.09 -3.29 -14.32
N LEU A 37 5.61 -3.82 -13.20
CA LEU A 37 6.48 -4.28 -12.11
C LEU A 37 7.31 -5.49 -12.52
N ARG A 38 6.73 -6.42 -13.29
CA ARG A 38 7.47 -7.58 -13.82
C ARG A 38 8.64 -7.14 -14.69
N ASP A 39 8.42 -6.15 -15.56
CA ASP A 39 9.44 -5.64 -16.48
C ASP A 39 10.56 -4.86 -15.78
N SER A 40 10.30 -4.32 -14.59
CA SER A 40 11.26 -3.57 -13.78
C SER A 40 11.86 -4.37 -12.61
N ALA A 41 11.57 -5.68 -12.49
CA ALA A 41 11.83 -6.48 -11.30
C ALA A 41 13.28 -6.49 -10.78
N VAL A 42 14.27 -6.25 -11.65
CA VAL A 42 15.69 -6.38 -11.30
C VAL A 42 16.37 -5.05 -10.94
N GLU A 43 15.81 -3.91 -11.36
CA GLU A 43 16.42 -2.59 -11.19
C GLU A 43 15.66 -1.77 -10.13
N PRO A 44 16.32 -1.31 -9.05
CA PRO A 44 15.63 -0.64 -7.96
C PRO A 44 15.01 0.70 -8.37
N GLU A 45 15.70 1.51 -9.18
CA GLU A 45 15.22 2.85 -9.54
C GLU A 45 13.88 2.82 -10.33
N PRO A 46 13.76 2.13 -11.49
CA PRO A 46 12.49 2.10 -12.22
C PRO A 46 11.38 1.43 -11.42
N ARG A 47 11.69 0.39 -10.65
CA ARG A 47 10.69 -0.31 -9.83
C ARG A 47 10.13 0.58 -8.73
N MET A 48 10.98 1.32 -8.02
CA MET A 48 10.52 2.23 -6.96
C MET A 48 9.74 3.41 -7.52
N LYS A 49 10.09 3.92 -8.71
CA LYS A 49 9.27 4.94 -9.40
C LYS A 49 7.85 4.44 -9.66
N LEU A 50 7.69 3.21 -10.14
CA LEU A 50 6.38 2.63 -10.39
C LEU A 50 5.55 2.51 -9.10
N TYR A 51 6.12 1.98 -8.01
CA TYR A 51 5.40 1.92 -6.74
C TYR A 51 4.96 3.31 -6.23
N VAL A 52 5.84 4.32 -6.34
CA VAL A 52 5.48 5.71 -6.01
C VAL A 52 4.35 6.23 -6.91
N GLU A 53 4.41 5.98 -8.22
CA GLU A 53 3.36 6.37 -9.17
C GLU A 53 2.03 5.68 -8.88
N PHE A 54 2.05 4.40 -8.53
CA PHE A 54 0.84 3.64 -8.23
C PHE A 54 0.21 4.10 -6.93
N ALA A 55 0.99 4.27 -5.87
CA ALA A 55 0.52 4.82 -4.61
C ALA A 55 -0.08 6.23 -4.79
N ARG A 56 0.62 7.09 -5.55
CA ARG A 56 0.11 8.42 -5.95
C ARG A 56 -1.23 8.33 -6.66
N ALA A 57 -1.37 7.41 -7.61
CA ALA A 57 -2.61 7.25 -8.37
C ALA A 57 -3.82 6.94 -7.47
N ARG A 58 -3.63 6.18 -6.37
CA ARG A 58 -4.72 5.86 -5.43
C ARG A 58 -5.16 7.11 -4.66
N LEU A 59 -4.20 7.91 -4.18
CA LEU A 59 -4.51 9.16 -3.49
C LEU A 59 -5.14 10.20 -4.43
N VAL A 60 -4.69 10.28 -5.69
CA VAL A 60 -5.30 11.16 -6.69
C VAL A 60 -6.74 10.73 -6.99
N LYS A 61 -6.97 9.44 -7.23
CA LYS A 61 -8.32 8.89 -7.43
C LYS A 61 -9.20 9.15 -6.21
N LEU A 62 -8.64 9.07 -5.00
CA LEU A 62 -9.36 9.32 -3.74
C LEU A 62 -9.80 10.79 -3.64
N GLU A 63 -8.89 11.73 -3.93
CA GLU A 63 -9.22 13.15 -3.98
C GLU A 63 -10.32 13.46 -5.01
N GLN A 64 -10.24 12.84 -6.20
CA GLN A 64 -11.25 12.98 -7.26
C GLN A 64 -12.61 12.45 -6.81
N MET A 65 -12.66 11.22 -6.28
CA MET A 65 -13.88 10.59 -5.77
C MET A 65 -14.52 11.44 -4.67
N ARG A 66 -13.73 11.92 -3.70
CA ARG A 66 -14.26 12.74 -2.59
C ARG A 66 -14.79 14.11 -3.03
N SER A 67 -14.34 14.60 -4.17
CA SER A 67 -14.75 15.89 -4.72
C SER A 67 -15.96 15.79 -5.66
N ASP A 68 -16.35 14.59 -6.07
CA ASP A 68 -17.54 14.38 -6.90
C ASP A 68 -18.82 14.30 -6.03
N PRO A 69 -19.76 15.26 -6.16
CA PRO A 69 -21.00 15.28 -5.38
C PRO A 69 -21.95 14.11 -5.70
N LYS A 70 -21.72 13.36 -6.78
CA LYS A 70 -22.54 12.22 -7.19
C LYS A 70 -22.14 10.92 -6.48
N VAL A 71 -21.01 10.90 -5.79
CA VAL A 71 -20.52 9.70 -5.13
C VAL A 71 -21.42 9.35 -3.96
N THR A 72 -22.00 8.15 -4.05
CA THR A 72 -22.70 7.48 -2.95
C THR A 72 -21.72 6.65 -2.15
N ASP A 73 -21.98 6.40 -0.86
CA ASP A 73 -21.13 5.54 -0.02
C ASP A 73 -19.65 6.03 0.07
N ARG A 74 -19.47 7.36 0.04
CA ARG A 74 -18.16 8.03 0.14
C ARG A 74 -17.28 7.57 1.32
N PRO A 75 -17.81 7.30 2.54
CA PRO A 75 -16.97 6.88 3.66
C PRO A 75 -16.31 5.52 3.42
N HIS A 76 -17.07 4.54 2.95
CA HIS A 76 -16.58 3.19 2.66
C HIS A 76 -15.64 3.18 1.45
N GLN A 77 -15.94 3.95 0.39
CA GLN A 77 -15.00 4.11 -0.72
C GLN A 77 -13.69 4.79 -0.27
N THR A 78 -13.75 5.78 0.62
CA THR A 78 -12.55 6.40 1.21
C THR A 78 -11.72 5.35 1.96
N HIS A 79 -12.37 4.52 2.77
CA HIS A 79 -11.70 3.44 3.50
C HIS A 79 -10.94 2.51 2.56
N ASN A 80 -11.60 1.98 1.53
CA ASN A 80 -11.01 0.99 0.63
C ASN A 80 -9.83 1.56 -0.17
N MET A 81 -9.92 2.81 -0.62
CA MET A 81 -8.83 3.45 -1.36
C MET A 81 -7.62 3.77 -0.46
N LEU A 82 -7.85 4.05 0.82
CA LEU A 82 -6.77 4.18 1.80
C LEU A 82 -6.12 2.82 2.10
N GLU A 83 -6.90 1.73 2.15
CA GLU A 83 -6.34 0.37 2.24
C GLU A 83 -5.50 0.02 1.00
N GLU A 84 -6.00 0.29 -0.22
CA GLU A 84 -5.24 0.05 -1.47
C GLU A 84 -3.92 0.83 -1.48
N PHE A 85 -3.97 2.12 -1.12
CA PHE A 85 -2.77 2.95 -0.99
C PHE A 85 -1.77 2.34 0.01
N LEU A 86 -2.24 1.95 1.20
CA LEU A 86 -1.41 1.35 2.24
C LEU A 86 -0.75 0.05 1.78
N THR A 87 -1.50 -0.82 1.09
CA THR A 87 -0.94 -2.06 0.58
C THR A 87 0.17 -1.79 -0.42
N ILE A 88 -0.02 -0.87 -1.37
CA ILE A 88 1.02 -0.52 -2.36
C ILE A 88 2.24 0.12 -1.69
N TYR A 89 2.03 0.98 -0.69
CA TYR A 89 3.13 1.60 0.05
C TYR A 89 3.93 0.58 0.88
N ASN A 90 3.28 -0.41 1.48
CA ASN A 90 4.00 -1.49 2.17
C ASN A 90 4.79 -2.36 1.21
N GLU A 91 4.23 -2.68 0.03
CA GLU A 91 4.96 -3.40 -1.01
C GLU A 91 6.18 -2.61 -1.52
N LEU A 92 6.10 -1.27 -1.59
CA LEU A 92 7.24 -0.41 -1.85
C LEU A 92 8.35 -0.64 -0.82
N ASN A 93 8.01 -0.58 0.47
CA ASN A 93 8.96 -0.75 1.58
C ASN A 93 9.61 -2.14 1.54
N ASP A 94 8.80 -3.20 1.38
CA ASP A 94 9.30 -4.58 1.27
C ASP A 94 10.28 -4.75 0.09
N ASN A 95 10.04 -4.05 -1.02
CA ASN A 95 10.94 -4.08 -2.15
C ASN A 95 12.24 -3.31 -1.90
N LEU A 96 12.20 -2.18 -1.18
CA LEU A 96 13.42 -1.49 -0.75
C LEU A 96 14.28 -2.40 0.12
N ASP A 97 13.69 -3.05 1.12
CA ASP A 97 14.38 -3.99 2.01
C ASP A 97 15.03 -5.14 1.22
N ASN A 98 14.30 -5.70 0.25
CA ASN A 98 14.82 -6.76 -0.62
C ASN A 98 16.04 -6.31 -1.45
N PHE A 99 15.99 -5.12 -2.05
CA PHE A 99 17.11 -4.58 -2.80
C PHE A 99 18.29 -4.19 -1.91
N GLU A 100 18.01 -3.68 -0.71
CA GLU A 100 19.04 -3.37 0.28
C GLU A 100 19.75 -4.64 0.75
N GLY A 101 19.00 -5.71 1.03
CA GLY A 101 19.53 -7.03 1.38
C GLY A 101 20.47 -7.58 0.32
N ARG A 102 20.16 -7.32 -0.96
CA ARG A 102 21.01 -7.64 -2.12
C ARG A 102 22.17 -6.65 -2.36
N LYS A 103 22.34 -5.66 -1.49
CA LYS A 103 23.38 -4.61 -1.56
C LYS A 103 23.36 -3.81 -2.87
N ALA A 104 22.17 -3.60 -3.45
CA ALA A 104 21.98 -2.74 -4.61
C ALA A 104 22.30 -1.27 -4.27
N ASP A 105 22.64 -0.46 -5.29
CA ASP A 105 22.75 0.99 -5.11
C ASP A 105 21.35 1.62 -5.12
N LEU A 106 20.87 2.02 -3.94
CA LEU A 106 19.51 2.53 -3.77
C LEU A 106 19.41 4.05 -3.87
N ARG A 107 20.51 4.78 -4.01
CA ARG A 107 20.52 6.25 -3.84
C ARG A 107 19.57 6.99 -4.78
N LYS A 108 19.44 6.51 -6.03
CA LYS A 108 18.50 7.11 -6.98
C LYS A 108 17.05 6.74 -6.67
N ALA A 109 16.81 5.47 -6.38
CA ALA A 109 15.49 4.98 -6.01
C ALA A 109 14.94 5.70 -4.77
N LEU A 110 15.74 5.80 -3.71
CA LEU A 110 15.37 6.45 -2.45
C LEU A 110 15.10 7.95 -2.59
N LYS A 111 15.76 8.65 -3.52
CA LYS A 111 15.42 10.07 -3.79
C LYS A 111 13.99 10.21 -4.30
N HIS A 112 13.57 9.34 -5.21
CA HIS A 112 12.19 9.33 -5.71
C HIS A 112 11.19 8.93 -4.62
N VAL A 113 11.55 7.96 -3.78
CA VAL A 113 10.71 7.54 -2.66
C VAL A 113 10.53 8.68 -1.66
N VAL A 114 11.60 9.33 -1.20
CA VAL A 114 11.51 10.45 -0.23
C VAL A 114 10.69 11.64 -0.76
N GLU A 115 10.79 11.92 -2.07
CA GLU A 115 9.92 12.91 -2.73
C GLU A 115 8.45 12.46 -2.68
N GLY A 116 8.16 11.21 -3.01
CA GLY A 116 6.83 10.60 -2.90
C GLY A 116 6.28 10.62 -1.48
N ASP A 117 7.07 10.25 -0.49
CA ASP A 117 6.69 10.24 0.92
C ASP A 117 6.21 11.63 1.36
N THR A 118 6.96 12.67 1.00
CA THR A 118 6.61 14.06 1.33
C THR A 118 5.26 14.45 0.70
N GLU A 119 4.99 14.02 -0.52
CA GLU A 119 3.69 14.21 -1.17
C GLU A 119 2.57 13.45 -0.45
N PHE A 120 2.77 12.17 -0.14
CA PHE A 120 1.77 11.33 0.52
C PHE A 120 1.44 11.84 1.92
N GLN A 121 2.47 12.25 2.67
CA GLN A 121 2.37 12.93 3.95
C GLN A 121 1.45 14.15 3.89
N ALA A 122 1.57 14.98 2.84
CA ALA A 122 0.72 16.15 2.66
C ALA A 122 -0.73 15.77 2.33
N LYS A 123 -0.92 14.83 1.39
CA LYS A 123 -2.24 14.38 0.93
C LYS A 123 -3.05 13.71 2.05
N LEU A 124 -2.44 12.81 2.82
CA LEU A 124 -3.12 12.12 3.93
C LEU A 124 -3.52 13.10 5.05
N ARG A 125 -2.65 14.06 5.38
CA ARG A 125 -2.98 15.12 6.34
C ARG A 125 -4.12 16.01 5.84
N ALA A 126 -4.14 16.34 4.55
CA ALA A 126 -5.23 17.10 3.95
C ALA A 126 -6.58 16.38 4.07
N ILE A 127 -6.62 15.06 3.87
CA ILE A 127 -7.83 14.25 4.09
C ILE A 127 -8.26 14.30 5.56
N LYS A 128 -7.31 14.16 6.51
CA LYS A 128 -7.60 14.21 7.95
C LYS A 128 -8.16 15.57 8.38
N SER A 129 -7.72 16.66 7.76
CA SER A 129 -8.17 18.02 8.05
C SER A 129 -9.37 18.49 7.21
N ASP A 130 -9.94 17.62 6.36
CA ASP A 130 -10.99 18.03 5.40
C ASP A 130 -12.29 18.43 6.11
N PRO A 131 -12.69 19.72 6.08
CA PRO A 131 -13.88 20.20 6.77
C PRO A 131 -15.19 19.71 6.13
N ARG A 132 -15.14 19.12 4.93
CA ARG A 132 -16.31 18.55 4.24
C ARG A 132 -16.76 17.22 4.83
N SER A 133 -15.93 16.59 5.65
CA SER A 133 -16.24 15.30 6.29
C SER A 133 -17.13 15.52 7.52
N ALA A 134 -18.35 15.01 7.49
CA ALA A 134 -19.13 14.90 8.72
C ALA A 134 -18.41 13.97 9.71
N LYS A 135 -18.50 14.24 11.02
CA LYS A 135 -17.82 13.45 12.05
C LYS A 135 -18.22 11.97 11.99
N GLU A 136 -19.49 11.69 11.69
CA GLU A 136 -20.05 10.35 11.54
C GLU A 136 -19.51 9.61 10.32
N GLU A 137 -19.23 10.32 9.23
CA GLU A 137 -18.57 9.76 8.05
C GLU A 137 -17.10 9.45 8.33
N ALA A 138 -16.39 10.38 8.98
CA ALA A 138 -14.97 10.23 9.28
C ALA A 138 -14.69 8.96 10.12
N LYS A 139 -15.58 8.63 11.06
CA LYS A 139 -15.48 7.41 11.89
C LYS A 139 -15.35 6.10 11.08
N GLN A 140 -15.83 6.06 9.85
CA GLN A 140 -15.77 4.84 9.03
C GLN A 140 -14.39 4.60 8.40
N TYR A 141 -13.53 5.62 8.32
CA TYR A 141 -12.19 5.51 7.73
C TYR A 141 -11.07 6.12 8.59
N GLU A 142 -11.39 6.73 9.74
CA GLU A 142 -10.39 7.43 10.58
C GLU A 142 -9.27 6.51 11.06
N PHE A 143 -9.57 5.23 11.29
CA PHE A 143 -8.58 4.23 11.70
C PHE A 143 -7.58 3.96 10.57
N VAL A 144 -8.06 3.59 9.37
CA VAL A 144 -7.19 3.33 8.22
C VAL A 144 -6.42 4.59 7.80
N LEU A 145 -7.03 5.77 7.90
CA LEU A 145 -6.37 7.04 7.64
C LEU A 145 -5.24 7.32 8.64
N SER A 146 -5.48 7.08 9.93
CA SER A 146 -4.45 7.27 10.96
C SER A 146 -3.31 6.27 10.77
N ASN A 147 -3.62 5.01 10.48
CA ASN A 147 -2.63 3.99 10.15
C ASN A 147 -1.82 4.38 8.90
N ALA A 148 -2.46 4.91 7.86
CA ALA A 148 -1.77 5.39 6.66
C ALA A 148 -0.79 6.52 6.98
N ILE A 149 -1.21 7.49 7.80
CA ILE A 149 -0.34 8.60 8.22
C ILE A 149 0.86 8.07 9.02
N GLU A 150 0.62 7.22 10.01
CA GLU A 150 1.68 6.65 10.86
C GLU A 150 2.67 5.81 10.05
N THR A 151 2.17 4.97 9.14
CA THR A 151 2.99 4.12 8.27
C THR A 151 3.86 4.97 7.34
N VAL A 152 3.27 5.99 6.70
CA VAL A 152 4.03 6.87 5.81
C VAL A 152 5.02 7.73 6.59
N ASP A 153 4.65 8.24 7.77
CA ASP A 153 5.56 9.05 8.60
C ASP A 153 6.77 8.22 9.06
N SER A 154 6.56 7.00 9.55
CA SER A 154 7.66 6.10 9.92
C SER A 154 8.52 5.73 8.71
N GLY A 155 7.89 5.33 7.59
CA GLY A 155 8.60 4.96 6.38
C GLY A 155 9.42 6.13 5.82
N ALA A 156 8.87 7.35 5.80
CA ALA A 156 9.59 8.54 5.35
C ALA A 156 10.85 8.83 6.16
N ASP A 157 10.80 8.64 7.48
CA ASP A 157 11.95 8.79 8.34
C ASP A 157 13.00 7.70 8.07
N ASP A 158 12.57 6.46 7.87
CA ASP A 158 13.46 5.34 7.59
C ASP A 158 14.09 5.45 6.20
N HIS A 159 13.34 5.84 5.16
CA HIS A 159 13.86 6.09 3.82
C HIS A 159 14.91 7.21 3.79
N ARG A 160 14.71 8.29 4.56
CA ARG A 160 15.71 9.38 4.69
C ARG A 160 16.98 8.90 5.38
N LYS A 161 16.87 8.11 6.45
CA LYS A 161 18.03 7.49 7.12
C LYS A 161 18.78 6.58 6.16
N LEU A 162 18.07 5.67 5.49
CA LEU A 162 18.64 4.71 4.55
C LEU A 162 19.34 5.43 3.38
N LEU A 163 18.76 6.52 2.87
CA LEU A 163 19.40 7.34 1.84
C LEU A 163 20.74 7.92 2.32
N ALA A 164 20.78 8.47 3.53
CA ALA A 164 22.00 9.00 4.12
C ALA A 164 23.06 7.90 4.31
N GLU A 165 22.67 6.72 4.79
CA GLU A 165 23.55 5.56 4.95
C GLU A 165 24.12 5.09 3.60
N GLN A 166 23.28 5.00 2.56
CA GLN A 166 23.70 4.65 1.21
C GLN A 166 24.71 5.67 0.66
N ASP A 167 24.48 6.97 0.87
CA ASP A 167 25.43 8.00 0.44
C ASP A 167 26.80 7.82 1.10
N GLU A 168 26.88 7.48 2.39
CA GLU A 168 28.14 7.19 3.06
C GLU A 168 28.81 5.90 2.56
N ILE A 169 28.07 4.80 2.44
CA ILE A 169 28.57 3.52 1.92
C ILE A 169 29.23 3.72 0.55
N TRP A 170 28.55 4.44 -0.36
CA TRP A 170 29.03 4.62 -1.73
C TRP A 170 30.11 5.70 -1.86
N LYS A 171 30.19 6.68 -0.94
CA LYS A 171 31.36 7.58 -0.83
C LYS A 171 32.63 6.78 -0.48
N HIS A 172 32.55 5.89 0.51
CA HIS A 172 33.71 5.08 0.93
C HIS A 172 34.14 4.06 -0.13
N ARG A 173 33.18 3.42 -0.82
CA ARG A 173 33.49 2.52 -1.96
C ARG A 173 34.23 3.22 -3.11
N LYS A 174 33.94 4.50 -3.37
CA LYS A 174 34.68 5.28 -4.38
C LYS A 174 36.11 5.57 -3.94
N LYS A 175 36.32 5.92 -2.66
CA LYS A 175 37.65 6.20 -2.10
C LYS A 175 38.57 4.98 -2.07
N GLY A 176 38.05 3.79 -1.77
CA GLY A 176 38.85 2.55 -1.74
C GLY A 176 39.22 1.96 -3.11
N LYS A 177 38.75 2.55 -4.22
CA LYS A 177 39.08 2.17 -5.60
C LYS A 177 40.05 3.15 -6.28
N SER A 178 40.44 4.22 -5.60
CA SER A 178 41.46 5.19 -6.03
C SER A 178 42.78 4.90 -5.33
#